data_AF-A0AAC9ASJ7-F1
#
_entry.id   AF-A0AAC9ASJ7-F1
#
_cell.length_a   1.000
_cell.length_b   1.000
_cell.length_c   1.000
_cell.angle_alpha   90.00
_cell.angle_beta   90.00
_cell.angle_gamma   90.00
#
_symmetry.space_group_name_H-M   'P 1'
#
loop_
_entity.id
_entity.type
_entity.pdbx_description
1 polymer ?
#
loop_
_entity_poly.entity_id
_entity_poly.type
_entity_poly.pdbx_seq_one_letter_code
_entity_poly.pdbx_strand_id
1 'polypeptide(L)'
;MPYEVAALPANLQPTAARLGESITFSDSIDKGANGHVLIGHHRLLDRMVVVKFYYWGDGVHIEPAMLARLESAHVLKVDHAEAIDEDDAFFITRYCSAGDLDDELATRAFGPVEAIDALLQFGAGVSYLHGEGYVHRDLKPSNLFVTDNGNRVIGDFGSVVQIGEEDFANSLSKHSIIYRPPEDFVGNRFYRQGDIYQLGMVLYQLLGGALPYEIENWLTPQQIAHGATLDGFDRQAFYNSVIEARILRGKVLKLDSLQDYVPDMLKRVIRKACHLDRDSRYPTAADFLATLNNIRRRVFDWRVDDGVLTLRDRNRTYRIVPFGGEFHVEKQVAAGWRRQHELTSGTRADAIAGVERIIG
;
A
#
# COMPACT_ATOMS: atom_id res chain seq x y z
N MET A 1 -10.80 19.26 22.38
CA MET A 1 -10.70 20.71 22.06
C MET A 1 -11.06 20.85 20.59
N PRO A 2 -11.87 21.82 20.16
CA PRO A 2 -12.00 22.09 18.72
C PRO A 2 -10.60 22.35 18.16
N TYR A 3 -10.26 21.72 17.05
CA TYR A 3 -8.97 21.94 16.40
C TYR A 3 -8.85 23.42 16.03
N GLU A 4 -7.76 24.08 16.45
CA GLU A 4 -7.55 25.49 16.12
C GLU A 4 -7.07 25.61 14.68
N VAL A 5 -7.95 26.10 13.81
CA VAL A 5 -7.66 26.49 12.42
C VAL A 5 -6.39 27.36 12.30
N ALA A 6 -5.99 28.04 13.38
CA ALA A 6 -4.77 28.83 13.50
C ALA A 6 -3.46 28.07 13.21
N ALA A 7 -3.46 26.73 13.29
CA ALA A 7 -2.28 25.91 12.97
C ALA A 7 -2.00 25.80 11.45
N LEU A 8 -2.98 26.13 10.60
CA LEU A 8 -2.79 26.14 9.14
C LEU A 8 -2.03 27.39 8.66
N PRO A 9 -1.33 27.31 7.51
CA PRO A 9 -0.82 28.48 6.79
C PRO A 9 -1.88 29.57 6.59
N ALA A 10 -1.47 30.83 6.68
CA ALA A 10 -2.38 31.98 6.68
C ALA A 10 -3.29 32.06 5.44
N ASN A 11 -2.82 31.60 4.28
CA ASN A 11 -3.58 31.54 3.03
C ASN A 11 -4.72 30.49 3.08
N LEU A 12 -4.58 29.42 3.87
CA LEU A 12 -5.58 28.34 3.98
C LEU A 12 -6.64 28.60 5.05
N GLN A 13 -6.33 29.45 6.05
CA GLN A 13 -7.20 29.72 7.19
C GLN A 13 -8.61 30.22 6.82
N PRO A 14 -8.81 31.15 5.84
CA PRO A 14 -10.13 31.61 5.46
C PRO A 14 -11.03 30.48 4.93
N THR A 15 -10.47 29.60 4.10
CA THR A 15 -11.18 28.44 3.56
C THR A 15 -11.51 27.44 4.65
N ALA A 16 -10.57 27.13 5.54
CA ALA A 16 -10.83 26.25 6.67
C ALA A 16 -11.90 26.80 7.63
N ALA A 17 -11.91 28.12 7.88
CA ALA A 17 -12.94 28.78 8.68
C ALA A 17 -14.34 28.67 8.04
N ARG A 18 -14.43 28.90 6.71
CA ARG A 18 -15.67 28.70 5.94
C ARG A 18 -16.16 27.27 6.01
N LEU A 19 -15.27 26.28 5.81
CA LEU A 19 -15.62 24.86 5.95
C LEU A 19 -16.09 24.52 7.38
N GLY A 20 -15.53 25.20 8.38
CA GLY A 20 -15.92 25.13 9.79
C GLY A 20 -17.41 25.41 10.06
N GLU A 21 -18.08 26.16 9.17
CA GLU A 21 -19.53 26.41 9.25
C GLU A 21 -20.39 25.16 9.04
N SER A 22 -19.83 24.14 8.39
CA SER A 22 -20.51 22.86 8.12
C SER A 22 -19.80 21.65 8.74
N ILE A 23 -18.49 21.75 8.98
CA ILE A 23 -17.63 20.68 9.50
C ILE A 23 -17.09 21.07 10.88
N THR A 24 -17.31 20.21 11.87
CA THR A 24 -16.68 20.36 13.19
C THR A 24 -15.35 19.61 13.19
N PHE A 25 -14.23 20.32 13.03
CA PHE A 25 -12.90 19.73 13.01
C PHE A 25 -12.48 19.22 14.40
N SER A 26 -11.97 17.99 14.43
CA SER A 26 -11.57 17.29 15.64
C SER A 26 -10.09 16.96 15.68
N ASP A 27 -9.42 16.86 14.52
CA ASP A 27 -8.03 16.44 14.43
C ASP A 27 -7.34 16.97 13.17
N SER A 28 -6.01 16.90 13.14
CA SER A 28 -5.21 17.08 11.92
C SER A 28 -4.14 16.00 11.78
N ILE A 29 -3.80 15.71 10.53
CA ILE A 29 -2.69 14.84 10.21
C ILE A 29 -1.59 15.71 9.58
N ASP A 30 -0.54 15.97 10.35
CA ASP A 30 0.67 16.66 9.87
C ASP A 30 1.64 15.70 9.15
N LYS A 31 1.29 14.41 9.02
CA LYS A 31 2.12 13.37 8.38
C LYS A 31 2.08 13.39 6.85
N GLY A 32 1.34 14.31 6.23
CA GLY A 32 1.24 14.43 4.77
C GLY A 32 2.34 15.32 4.20
N ALA A 33 3.21 14.77 3.35
CA ALA A 33 4.29 15.54 2.75
C ALA A 33 3.86 16.49 1.61
N ASN A 34 2.60 16.36 1.16
CA ASN A 34 2.03 17.12 0.03
C ASN A 34 0.82 17.97 0.46
N GLY A 35 0.84 18.51 1.68
CA GLY A 35 -0.17 19.47 2.15
C GLY A 35 -0.76 19.17 3.53
N HIS A 36 -1.82 19.88 3.89
CA HIS A 36 -2.42 19.84 5.23
C HIS A 36 -3.71 19.03 5.25
N VAL A 37 -3.86 18.15 6.23
CA VAL A 37 -5.03 17.27 6.34
C VAL A 37 -5.77 17.55 7.64
N LEU A 38 -7.06 17.85 7.54
CA LEU A 38 -7.97 18.00 8.68
C LEU A 38 -9.00 16.87 8.69
N ILE A 39 -9.37 16.42 9.88
CA ILE A 39 -10.45 15.46 10.10
C ILE A 39 -11.55 16.16 10.89
N GLY A 40 -12.80 15.96 10.48
CA GLY A 40 -13.95 16.54 11.18
C GLY A 40 -15.27 15.85 10.91
N HIS A 41 -16.28 16.21 11.68
CA HIS A 41 -17.64 15.73 11.51
C HIS A 41 -18.46 16.70 10.65
N HIS A 42 -18.93 16.26 9.48
CA HIS A 42 -19.77 17.07 8.61
C HIS A 42 -21.22 17.06 9.11
N ARG A 43 -21.69 18.19 9.66
CA ARG A 43 -22.97 18.30 10.38
C ARG A 43 -24.21 17.93 9.56
N LEU A 44 -24.24 18.30 8.27
CA LEU A 44 -25.39 17.99 7.39
C LEU A 44 -25.39 16.56 6.84
N LEU A 45 -24.22 15.98 6.60
CA LEU A 45 -24.08 14.62 6.06
C LEU A 45 -24.03 13.57 7.17
N ASP A 46 -23.96 14.02 8.43
CA ASP A 46 -23.85 13.21 9.64
C ASP A 46 -22.78 12.10 9.54
N ARG A 47 -21.58 12.50 9.11
CA ARG A 47 -20.45 11.58 8.92
C ARG A 47 -19.10 12.26 9.11
N MET A 48 -18.09 11.45 9.43
CA MET A 48 -16.70 11.88 9.45
C MET A 48 -16.16 12.11 8.03
N VAL A 49 -15.43 13.20 7.85
CA VAL A 49 -14.81 13.61 6.59
C VAL A 49 -13.34 13.98 6.79
N VAL A 50 -12.59 13.88 5.72
CA VAL A 50 -11.21 14.34 5.60
C VAL A 50 -11.19 15.52 4.64
N VAL A 51 -10.56 16.62 5.02
CA VAL A 51 -10.29 17.77 4.16
C VAL A 51 -8.79 17.84 3.94
N LYS A 52 -8.33 17.66 2.71
CA LYS A 52 -6.92 17.80 2.35
C LYS A 52 -6.71 19.04 1.51
N PHE A 53 -5.86 19.93 2.02
CA PHE A 53 -5.32 21.08 1.31
C PHE A 53 -4.00 20.68 0.65
N TYR A 54 -3.78 21.10 -0.59
CA TYR A 54 -2.57 20.77 -1.34
C TYR A 54 -2.25 21.86 -2.37
N TYR A 55 -0.96 22.02 -2.65
CA TYR A 55 -0.49 22.85 -3.76
C TYR A 55 -0.86 22.15 -5.08
N TRP A 56 -1.45 22.87 -6.02
CA TRP A 56 -1.81 22.39 -7.35
C TRP A 56 -1.29 23.30 -8.47
N GLY A 57 -0.66 24.42 -8.12
CA GLY A 57 0.02 25.33 -9.05
C GLY A 57 1.02 24.61 -9.98
N ASP A 58 1.37 25.28 -11.07
CA ASP A 58 2.29 24.79 -12.12
C ASP A 58 1.80 23.55 -12.92
N GLY A 59 0.54 23.12 -12.75
CA GLY A 59 -0.03 21.97 -13.47
C GLY A 59 0.58 20.62 -13.07
N VAL A 60 1.25 20.59 -11.91
CA VAL A 60 1.94 19.41 -11.36
C VAL A 60 0.97 18.39 -10.76
N HIS A 61 -0.19 18.85 -10.33
CA HIS A 61 -1.25 18.04 -9.74
C HIS A 61 -2.51 18.10 -10.59
N ILE A 62 -3.34 17.08 -10.45
CA ILE A 62 -4.65 17.05 -11.10
C ILE A 62 -5.54 18.20 -10.63
N GLU A 63 -6.25 18.80 -11.58
CA GLU A 63 -7.24 19.83 -11.32
C GLU A 63 -8.31 19.32 -10.33
N PRO A 64 -8.66 20.09 -9.28
CA PRO A 64 -9.63 19.67 -8.26
C PRO A 64 -10.96 19.16 -8.85
N ALA A 65 -11.46 19.81 -9.90
CA ALA A 65 -12.70 19.41 -10.56
C ALA A 65 -12.62 18.03 -11.22
N MET A 66 -11.45 17.61 -11.71
CA MET A 66 -11.26 16.28 -12.30
C MET A 66 -11.28 15.19 -11.22
N LEU A 67 -10.76 15.47 -10.02
CA LEU A 67 -10.82 14.53 -8.89
C LEU A 67 -12.24 14.14 -8.52
N ALA A 68 -13.14 15.12 -8.47
CA ALA A 68 -14.55 14.90 -8.14
C ALA A 68 -15.31 14.07 -9.21
N ARG A 69 -14.75 13.91 -10.41
CA ARG A 69 -15.35 13.13 -11.51
C ARG A 69 -14.94 11.66 -11.50
N LEU A 70 -13.93 11.27 -10.72
CA LEU A 70 -13.48 9.89 -10.63
C LEU A 70 -14.51 9.06 -9.85
N GLU A 71 -15.10 8.05 -10.50
CA GLU A 71 -16.12 7.19 -9.90
C GLU A 71 -15.78 5.71 -10.08
N SER A 72 -15.32 5.08 -8.99
CA SER A 72 -15.04 3.65 -8.95
C SER A 72 -15.27 3.09 -7.55
N ALA A 73 -15.69 1.83 -7.47
CA ALA A 73 -15.86 1.12 -6.19
C ALA A 73 -14.53 0.94 -5.42
N HIS A 74 -13.40 1.11 -6.11
CA HIS A 74 -12.04 0.88 -5.59
C HIS A 74 -11.16 2.13 -5.62
N VAL A 75 -11.76 3.31 -5.81
CA VAL A 75 -11.11 4.62 -5.70
C VAL A 75 -11.87 5.44 -4.68
N LEU A 76 -11.17 6.04 -3.71
CA LEU A 76 -11.81 6.82 -2.66
C LEU A 76 -12.55 8.02 -3.27
N LYS A 77 -13.88 8.04 -3.18
CA LYS A 77 -14.68 9.11 -3.78
C LYS A 77 -14.34 10.47 -3.18
N VAL A 78 -14.01 11.41 -4.05
CA VAL A 78 -13.91 12.84 -3.73
C VAL A 78 -15.31 13.43 -3.81
N ASP A 79 -15.86 13.81 -2.65
CA ASP A 79 -17.22 14.34 -2.55
C ASP A 79 -17.29 15.80 -3.00
N HIS A 80 -16.22 16.54 -2.78
CA HIS A 80 -16.11 17.95 -3.13
C HIS A 80 -14.65 18.33 -3.33
N ALA A 81 -14.37 19.25 -4.26
CA ALA A 81 -13.05 19.79 -4.49
C ALA A 81 -13.17 21.20 -5.08
N GLU A 82 -12.29 22.10 -4.66
CA GLU A 82 -12.34 23.52 -5.03
C GLU A 82 -10.93 24.11 -5.00
N ALA A 83 -10.62 24.99 -5.96
CA ALA A 83 -9.42 25.82 -5.91
C ALA A 83 -9.60 26.94 -4.86
N ILE A 84 -8.56 27.19 -4.09
CA ILE A 84 -8.54 28.29 -3.10
C ILE A 84 -8.02 29.55 -3.79
N ASP A 85 -6.92 29.41 -4.52
CA ASP A 85 -6.29 30.44 -5.34
C ASP A 85 -5.54 29.79 -6.52
N GLU A 86 -4.60 30.51 -7.14
CA GLU A 86 -3.81 30.04 -8.28
C GLU A 86 -2.89 28.86 -7.93
N ASP A 87 -2.52 28.72 -6.65
CA ASP A 87 -1.49 27.82 -6.18
C ASP A 87 -2.05 26.69 -5.32
N ASP A 88 -3.11 26.94 -4.55
CA ASP A 88 -3.65 26.02 -3.56
C ASP A 88 -5.09 25.58 -3.86
N ALA A 89 -5.39 24.33 -3.51
CA ALA A 89 -6.71 23.75 -3.62
C ALA A 89 -7.00 22.85 -2.43
N PHE A 90 -8.26 22.43 -2.29
CA PHE A 90 -8.63 21.38 -1.36
C PHE A 90 -9.61 20.38 -1.97
N PHE A 91 -9.64 19.20 -1.36
CA PHE A 91 -10.69 18.23 -1.60
C PHE A 91 -11.20 17.62 -0.29
N ILE A 92 -12.45 17.14 -0.33
CA ILE A 92 -13.14 16.49 0.77
C ILE A 92 -13.47 15.05 0.36
N THR A 93 -13.10 14.11 1.21
CA THR A 93 -13.48 12.71 1.11
C THR A 93 -14.15 12.26 2.40
N ARG A 94 -14.80 11.10 2.36
CA ARG A 94 -15.14 10.38 3.59
C ARG A 94 -13.89 9.96 4.36
N TYR A 95 -14.00 9.98 5.68
CA TYR A 95 -13.03 9.32 6.56
C TYR A 95 -13.23 7.80 6.51
N CYS A 96 -12.14 7.05 6.38
CA CYS A 96 -12.16 5.59 6.38
C CYS A 96 -11.86 5.09 7.80
N SER A 97 -12.90 4.75 8.56
CA SER A 97 -12.75 4.45 10.00
C SER A 97 -12.08 3.10 10.28
N ALA A 98 -12.07 2.20 9.30
CA ALA A 98 -11.35 0.92 9.38
C ALA A 98 -9.84 1.06 9.14
N GLY A 99 -9.34 2.28 8.92
CA GLY A 99 -7.92 2.58 8.76
C GLY A 99 -7.39 2.29 7.36
N ASP A 100 -6.07 2.33 7.26
CA ASP A 100 -5.31 2.02 6.05
C ASP A 100 -4.61 0.66 6.14
N LEU A 101 -3.89 0.29 5.10
CA LEU A 101 -3.22 -1.00 5.04
C LEU A 101 -1.98 -1.05 5.95
N ASP A 102 -1.37 0.08 6.33
CA ASP A 102 -0.34 0.07 7.40
C ASP A 102 -0.96 -0.37 8.73
N ASP A 103 -2.17 0.12 9.06
CA ASP A 103 -2.89 -0.30 10.27
C ASP A 103 -3.19 -1.82 10.28
N GLU A 104 -3.64 -2.37 9.14
CA GLU A 104 -3.87 -3.81 9.01
C GLU A 104 -2.56 -4.61 9.12
N LEU A 105 -1.48 -4.17 8.45
CA LEU A 105 -0.18 -4.84 8.48
C LEU A 105 0.48 -4.80 9.87
N ALA A 106 0.20 -3.76 10.66
CA ALA A 106 0.69 -3.65 12.03
C ALA A 106 -0.03 -4.57 13.02
N THR A 107 -1.29 -4.92 12.73
CA THR A 107 -2.16 -5.64 13.68
C THR A 107 -2.36 -7.12 13.34
N ARG A 108 -2.14 -7.52 12.08
CA ARG A 108 -2.32 -8.92 11.66
C ARG A 108 -1.45 -9.32 10.47
N ALA A 109 -1.28 -10.62 10.30
CA ALA A 109 -0.70 -11.19 9.09
C ALA A 109 -1.78 -11.50 8.04
N PHE A 110 -1.41 -11.48 6.76
CA PHE A 110 -2.30 -11.89 5.68
C PHE A 110 -1.94 -13.28 5.16
N GLY A 111 -2.98 -14.03 4.84
CA GLY A 111 -2.85 -15.25 4.05
C GLY A 111 -2.57 -14.97 2.58
N PRO A 112 -2.03 -15.93 1.81
CA PRO A 112 -1.80 -15.76 0.38
C PRO A 112 -3.07 -15.42 -0.43
N VAL A 113 -4.20 -16.05 -0.10
CA VAL A 113 -5.49 -15.77 -0.76
C VAL A 113 -6.00 -14.38 -0.39
N GLU A 114 -5.93 -14.01 0.89
CA GLU A 114 -6.32 -12.67 1.35
C GLU A 114 -5.47 -11.57 0.72
N ALA A 115 -4.16 -11.78 0.60
CA ALA A 115 -3.24 -10.85 -0.05
C ALA A 115 -3.61 -10.64 -1.53
N ILE A 116 -3.94 -11.72 -2.25
CA ILE A 116 -4.43 -11.63 -3.64
C ILE A 116 -5.76 -10.87 -3.68
N ASP A 117 -6.73 -11.22 -2.84
CA ASP A 117 -8.06 -10.59 -2.82
C ASP A 117 -7.99 -9.09 -2.50
N ALA A 118 -7.11 -8.70 -1.57
CA ALA A 118 -6.85 -7.31 -1.28
C ALA A 118 -6.29 -6.58 -2.49
N LEU A 119 -5.28 -7.17 -3.14
CA LEU A 119 -4.59 -6.55 -4.25
C LEU A 119 -5.42 -6.52 -5.55
N LEU A 120 -6.35 -7.46 -5.74
CA LEU A 120 -7.32 -7.42 -6.82
C LEU A 120 -8.22 -6.18 -6.71
N GLN A 121 -8.66 -5.82 -5.51
CA GLN A 121 -9.47 -4.62 -5.29
C GLN A 121 -8.65 -3.34 -5.49
N PHE A 122 -7.48 -3.22 -4.83
CA PHE A 122 -6.63 -2.04 -5.02
C PHE A 122 -6.19 -1.87 -6.48
N GLY A 123 -5.77 -2.95 -7.12
CA GLY A 123 -5.38 -2.94 -8.53
C GLY A 123 -6.55 -2.63 -9.46
N ALA A 124 -7.79 -2.98 -9.13
CA ALA A 124 -8.96 -2.55 -9.91
C ALA A 124 -9.14 -1.03 -9.87
N GLY A 125 -8.89 -0.40 -8.72
CA GLY A 125 -8.83 1.06 -8.60
C GLY A 125 -7.74 1.68 -9.48
N VAL A 126 -6.54 1.09 -9.47
CA VAL A 126 -5.41 1.54 -10.31
C VAL A 126 -5.73 1.35 -11.79
N SER A 127 -6.29 0.21 -12.18
CA SER A 127 -6.70 -0.06 -13.55
C SER A 127 -7.76 0.93 -14.05
N TYR A 128 -8.68 1.34 -13.16
CA TYR A 128 -9.66 2.39 -13.46
C TYR A 128 -8.97 3.74 -13.69
N LEU A 129 -8.10 4.18 -12.76
CA LEU A 129 -7.35 5.44 -12.93
C LEU A 129 -6.55 5.45 -14.23
N HIS A 130 -5.92 4.32 -14.56
CA HIS A 130 -5.20 4.17 -15.81
C HIS A 130 -6.14 4.31 -17.02
N GLY A 131 -7.32 3.71 -16.99
CA GLY A 131 -8.34 3.86 -18.03
C GLY A 131 -8.78 5.32 -18.25
N GLU A 132 -8.83 6.10 -17.17
CA GLU A 132 -9.13 7.53 -17.20
C GLU A 132 -7.92 8.42 -17.60
N GLY A 133 -6.76 7.83 -17.90
CA GLY A 133 -5.57 8.55 -18.34
C GLY A 133 -4.66 9.07 -17.23
N TYR A 134 -4.83 8.58 -16.00
CA TYR A 134 -4.05 9.02 -14.83
C TYR A 134 -3.08 7.94 -14.32
N VAL A 135 -2.05 8.37 -13.60
CA VAL A 135 -1.20 7.52 -12.73
C VAL A 135 -1.25 8.03 -11.30
N HIS A 136 -1.08 7.11 -10.35
CA HIS A 136 -1.15 7.44 -8.93
C HIS A 136 0.17 7.97 -8.35
N ARG A 137 1.29 7.34 -8.71
CA ARG A 137 2.67 7.69 -8.32
C ARG A 137 3.07 7.49 -6.84
N ASP A 138 2.12 7.36 -5.92
CA ASP A 138 2.42 7.12 -4.49
C ASP A 138 1.58 5.99 -3.89
N LEU A 139 1.50 4.84 -4.56
CA LEU A 139 0.85 3.65 -4.00
C LEU A 139 1.77 3.01 -2.94
N LYS A 140 1.26 2.97 -1.71
CA LYS A 140 1.89 2.39 -0.52
C LYS A 140 0.80 2.08 0.51
N PRO A 141 1.03 1.23 1.52
CA PRO A 141 -0.02 0.82 2.43
C PRO A 141 -0.81 1.97 3.11
N SER A 142 -0.14 3.06 3.50
CA SER A 142 -0.79 4.25 4.08
C SER A 142 -1.73 5.01 3.14
N ASN A 143 -1.71 4.71 1.84
CA ASN A 143 -2.60 5.29 0.82
C ASN A 143 -3.63 4.27 0.31
N LEU A 144 -3.73 3.10 0.95
CA LEU A 144 -4.61 2.00 0.61
C LEU A 144 -5.58 1.75 1.76
N PHE A 145 -6.84 2.18 1.60
CA PHE A 145 -7.79 2.25 2.71
C PHE A 145 -8.82 1.13 2.68
N VAL A 146 -9.38 0.85 3.86
CA VAL A 146 -10.58 0.03 4.00
C VAL A 146 -11.76 0.93 4.37
N THR A 147 -12.80 0.91 3.56
CA THR A 147 -14.04 1.64 3.84
C THR A 147 -14.88 0.91 4.88
N ASP A 148 -15.82 1.61 5.51
CA ASP A 148 -16.71 1.04 6.53
C ASP A 148 -17.55 -0.15 6.02
N ASN A 149 -17.76 -0.25 4.71
CA ASN A 149 -18.45 -1.37 4.06
C ASN A 149 -17.52 -2.56 3.74
N GLY A 150 -16.25 -2.50 4.16
CA GLY A 150 -15.24 -3.52 3.88
C GLY A 150 -14.62 -3.47 2.49
N ASN A 151 -15.00 -2.51 1.64
CA ASN A 151 -14.37 -2.32 0.32
C ASN A 151 -12.98 -1.73 0.50
N ARG A 152 -12.04 -2.22 -0.31
CA ARG A 152 -10.67 -1.71 -0.40
C ARG A 152 -10.58 -0.67 -1.50
N VAL A 153 -10.05 0.50 -1.18
CA VAL A 153 -9.97 1.64 -2.09
C VAL A 153 -8.57 2.25 -2.08
N ILE A 154 -8.11 2.73 -3.23
CA ILE A 154 -6.92 3.57 -3.30
C ILE A 154 -7.30 5.02 -2.97
N GLY A 155 -6.43 5.73 -2.25
CA GLY A 155 -6.63 7.12 -1.85
C GLY A 155 -5.33 7.92 -1.87
N ASP A 156 -5.39 9.15 -1.36
CA ASP A 156 -4.36 10.19 -1.52
C ASP A 156 -4.07 10.59 -2.97
N PHE A 157 -5.00 11.37 -3.51
CA PHE A 157 -4.88 11.94 -4.85
C PHE A 157 -3.85 13.06 -4.98
N GLY A 158 -3.17 13.44 -3.90
CA GLY A 158 -2.15 14.49 -3.93
C GLY A 158 -0.95 14.15 -4.81
N SER A 159 -0.79 12.90 -5.26
CA SER A 159 0.26 12.50 -6.21
C SER A 159 -0.27 12.16 -7.61
N VAL A 160 -1.60 12.13 -7.79
CA VAL A 160 -2.25 11.72 -9.03
C VAL A 160 -2.07 12.78 -10.11
N VAL A 161 -1.69 12.33 -11.30
CA VAL A 161 -1.46 13.20 -12.46
C VAL A 161 -1.92 12.54 -13.74
N GLN A 162 -2.32 13.37 -14.70
CA GLN A 162 -2.61 12.93 -16.05
C GLN A 162 -1.31 12.54 -16.74
N ILE A 163 -1.34 11.46 -17.50
CA ILE A 163 -0.24 11.07 -18.37
C ILE A 163 -0.30 11.92 -19.64
N GLY A 164 0.84 12.47 -20.07
CA GLY A 164 0.94 13.23 -21.32
C GLY A 164 0.90 12.35 -22.57
N GLU A 165 0.98 12.99 -23.75
CA GLU A 165 0.99 12.30 -25.05
C GLU A 165 2.17 11.33 -25.22
N GLU A 166 3.27 11.54 -24.48
CA GLU A 166 4.46 10.68 -24.48
C GLU A 166 4.34 9.43 -23.56
N ASP A 167 3.14 9.17 -23.03
CA ASP A 167 2.81 8.05 -22.12
C ASP A 167 3.63 8.01 -20.81
N PHE A 168 4.14 9.17 -20.37
CA PHE A 168 4.69 9.36 -19.03
C PHE A 168 4.24 10.67 -18.37
N ALA A 169 4.41 10.72 -17.06
CA ALA A 169 4.31 11.94 -16.26
C ALA A 169 5.68 12.28 -15.66
N ASN A 170 5.94 13.58 -15.45
CA ASN A 170 7.16 14.00 -14.77
C ASN A 170 7.17 13.49 -13.32
N SER A 171 8.32 13.03 -12.85
CA SER A 171 8.49 12.62 -11.46
C SER A 171 8.73 13.84 -10.58
N LEU A 172 7.84 14.06 -9.60
CA LEU A 172 7.92 15.20 -8.69
C LEU A 172 7.87 14.78 -7.22
N SER A 173 7.60 13.49 -6.93
CA SER A 173 7.54 12.99 -5.57
C SER A 173 8.93 12.65 -5.03
N LYS A 174 9.35 13.36 -3.97
CA LYS A 174 10.57 13.09 -3.20
C LYS A 174 10.32 12.17 -2.00
N HIS A 175 9.07 11.78 -1.77
CA HIS A 175 8.64 11.08 -0.57
C HIS A 175 8.45 9.59 -0.84
N SER A 176 8.55 8.77 0.23
CA SER A 176 8.41 7.32 0.15
C SER A 176 9.39 6.67 -0.84
N ILE A 177 10.66 7.13 -0.82
CA ILE A 177 11.72 6.75 -1.76
C ILE A 177 11.79 5.25 -2.05
N ILE A 178 11.50 4.40 -1.05
CA ILE A 178 11.56 2.95 -1.18
C ILE A 178 10.56 2.37 -2.18
N TYR A 179 9.42 3.03 -2.38
CA TYR A 179 8.37 2.61 -3.32
C TYR A 179 8.57 3.16 -4.73
N ARG A 180 9.55 4.04 -4.94
CA ARG A 180 9.79 4.64 -6.26
C ARG A 180 10.38 3.59 -7.21
N PRO A 181 9.86 3.48 -8.45
CA PRO A 181 10.38 2.51 -9.41
C PRO A 181 11.74 2.97 -9.97
N PRO A 182 12.65 2.06 -10.37
CA PRO A 182 14.00 2.39 -10.83
C PRO A 182 14.11 3.46 -11.92
N GLU A 183 13.23 3.44 -12.92
CA GLU A 183 13.20 4.40 -14.03
C GLU A 183 12.97 5.85 -13.58
N ASP A 184 12.35 6.02 -12.42
CA ASP A 184 12.02 7.31 -11.83
C ASP A 184 13.27 8.09 -11.41
N PHE A 185 14.34 7.38 -11.01
CA PHE A 185 15.63 7.97 -10.61
C PHE A 185 16.53 8.28 -11.81
N VAL A 186 16.35 7.57 -12.93
CA VAL A 186 17.21 7.71 -14.11
C VAL A 186 16.71 8.82 -15.03
N GLY A 187 15.40 8.89 -15.24
CA GLY A 187 14.80 9.78 -16.24
C GLY A 187 13.90 10.88 -15.67
N ASN A 188 13.58 10.87 -14.37
CA ASN A 188 12.49 11.65 -13.78
C ASN A 188 11.16 11.43 -14.53
N ARG A 189 10.92 10.19 -14.99
CA ARG A 189 9.72 9.81 -15.74
C ARG A 189 8.99 8.71 -14.98
N PHE A 190 7.70 8.92 -14.78
CA PHE A 190 6.81 7.95 -14.17
C PHE A 190 5.82 7.41 -15.20
N TYR A 191 5.65 6.09 -15.23
CA TYR A 191 4.79 5.38 -16.18
C TYR A 191 3.71 4.59 -15.43
N ARG A 192 2.71 4.08 -16.16
CA ARG A 192 1.68 3.17 -15.59
C ARG A 192 2.29 1.95 -14.90
N GLN A 193 3.37 1.42 -15.46
CA GLN A 193 4.13 0.29 -14.90
C GLN A 193 4.86 0.66 -13.59
N GLY A 194 5.00 1.94 -13.27
CA GLY A 194 5.46 2.42 -11.96
C GLY A 194 4.44 2.11 -10.86
N ASP A 195 3.14 2.33 -11.12
CA ASP A 195 2.08 1.94 -10.19
C ASP A 195 2.03 0.41 -10.01
N ILE A 196 2.30 -0.36 -11.07
CA ILE A 196 2.39 -1.83 -11.00
C ILE A 196 3.57 -2.28 -10.13
N TYR A 197 4.72 -1.61 -10.24
CA TYR A 197 5.87 -1.85 -9.38
C TYR A 197 5.50 -1.62 -7.91
N GLN A 198 4.81 -0.52 -7.61
CA GLN A 198 4.33 -0.21 -6.26
C GLN A 198 3.35 -1.25 -5.72
N LEU A 199 2.36 -1.69 -6.53
CA LEU A 199 1.47 -2.79 -6.14
C LEU A 199 2.21 -4.11 -5.91
N GLY A 200 3.30 -4.37 -6.65
CA GLY A 200 4.18 -5.52 -6.41
C GLY A 200 4.90 -5.45 -5.05
N MET A 201 5.31 -4.25 -4.62
CA MET A 201 5.88 -4.02 -3.28
C MET A 201 4.83 -4.17 -2.19
N VAL A 202 3.60 -3.70 -2.41
CA VAL A 202 2.48 -3.92 -1.50
C VAL A 202 2.17 -5.42 -1.37
N LEU A 203 2.19 -6.18 -2.47
CA LEU A 203 2.05 -7.65 -2.42
C LEU A 203 3.14 -8.30 -1.56
N TYR A 204 4.37 -7.82 -1.69
CA TYR A 204 5.50 -8.30 -0.88
C TYR A 204 5.24 -8.07 0.61
N GLN A 205 4.75 -6.89 1.01
CA GLN A 205 4.41 -6.58 2.40
C GLN A 205 3.23 -7.40 2.93
N LEU A 206 2.15 -7.52 2.15
CA LEU A 206 1.01 -8.37 2.48
C LEU A 206 1.47 -9.80 2.82
N LEU A 207 2.46 -10.33 2.11
CA LEU A 207 3.00 -11.68 2.33
C LEU A 207 4.07 -11.75 3.44
N GLY A 208 4.17 -10.70 4.28
CA GLY A 208 5.07 -10.64 5.42
C GLY A 208 6.48 -10.12 5.10
N GLY A 209 6.68 -9.54 3.92
CA GLY A 209 7.93 -8.89 3.53
C GLY A 209 8.14 -7.56 4.28
N ALA A 210 9.38 -7.29 4.69
CA ALA A 210 9.71 -6.07 5.44
C ALA A 210 10.15 -4.94 4.51
N LEU A 211 9.42 -3.81 4.55
CA LEU A 211 9.81 -2.53 3.93
C LEU A 211 9.75 -1.42 4.99
N PRO A 212 10.76 -1.30 5.85
CA PRO A 212 10.75 -0.31 6.93
C PRO A 212 10.70 1.12 6.37
N TYR A 213 9.86 1.97 6.99
CA TYR A 213 9.76 3.39 6.65
C TYR A 213 10.97 4.20 7.13
N GLU A 214 11.58 3.81 8.26
CA GLU A 214 12.78 4.49 8.76
C GLU A 214 13.97 4.23 7.85
N ILE A 215 14.59 5.32 7.41
CA ILE A 215 15.69 5.32 6.44
C ILE A 215 16.90 4.58 6.99
N GLU A 216 17.14 4.68 8.29
CA GLU A 216 18.25 4.07 9.01
C GLU A 216 18.25 2.54 8.87
N ASN A 217 17.08 1.91 8.77
CA ASN A 217 16.95 0.46 8.57
C ASN A 217 17.46 0.01 7.19
N TRP A 218 17.66 0.94 6.27
CA TRP A 218 18.28 0.70 4.97
C TRP A 218 19.78 0.96 4.95
N LEU A 219 20.39 1.38 6.05
CA LEU A 219 21.80 1.79 6.10
C LEU A 219 22.64 0.77 6.87
N THR A 220 23.92 0.66 6.52
CA THR A 220 24.88 -0.04 7.38
C THR A 220 25.30 0.85 8.55
N PRO A 221 25.81 0.30 9.66
CA PRO A 221 26.34 1.11 10.76
C PRO A 221 27.39 2.14 10.31
N GLN A 222 28.22 1.80 9.31
CA GLN A 222 29.21 2.70 8.72
C GLN A 222 28.55 3.86 7.95
N GLN A 223 27.47 3.59 7.21
CA GLN A 223 26.71 4.62 6.50
C GLN A 223 26.00 5.57 7.47
N ILE A 224 25.42 5.04 8.55
CA ILE A 224 24.82 5.85 9.61
C ILE A 224 25.87 6.77 10.24
N ALA A 225 27.03 6.21 10.62
CA ALA A 225 28.13 6.97 11.21
C ALA A 225 28.66 8.06 10.27
N HIS A 226 28.77 7.78 8.96
CA HIS A 226 29.16 8.78 7.99
C HIS A 226 28.11 9.89 7.86
N GLY A 227 26.84 9.55 7.71
CA GLY A 227 25.76 10.55 7.62
C GLY A 227 25.67 11.43 8.87
N ALA A 228 25.99 10.90 10.05
CA ALA A 228 26.04 11.69 11.29
C ALA A 228 27.12 12.77 11.30
N THR A 229 28.10 12.72 10.39
CA THR A 229 29.11 13.78 10.21
C THR A 229 28.69 14.90 9.27
N LEU A 230 27.58 14.71 8.54
CA LEU A 230 27.05 15.66 7.56
C LEU A 230 26.00 16.57 8.21
N ASP A 231 25.73 17.72 7.58
CA ASP A 231 24.62 18.57 7.97
C ASP A 231 23.26 17.92 7.63
N GLY A 232 22.15 18.47 8.13
CA GLY A 232 20.83 17.85 7.96
C GLY A 232 20.40 17.64 6.50
N PHE A 233 20.78 18.55 5.60
CA PHE A 233 20.42 18.47 4.19
C PHE A 233 21.30 17.46 3.44
N ASP A 234 22.61 17.56 3.61
CA ASP A 234 23.59 16.66 3.01
C ASP A 234 23.45 15.24 3.54
N ARG A 235 23.11 15.07 4.82
CA ARG A 235 22.79 13.77 5.42
C ARG A 235 21.59 13.12 4.74
N GLN A 236 20.51 13.86 4.52
CA GLN A 236 19.32 13.34 3.86
C GLN A 236 19.61 12.97 2.40
N ALA A 237 20.33 13.83 1.68
CA ALA A 237 20.76 13.55 0.32
C ALA A 237 21.64 12.30 0.24
N PHE A 238 22.60 12.17 1.16
CA PHE A 238 23.45 10.98 1.27
C PHE A 238 22.59 9.73 1.51
N TYR A 239 21.74 9.72 2.54
CA TYR A 239 20.89 8.56 2.83
C TYR A 239 19.99 8.15 1.67
N ASN A 240 19.36 9.14 1.01
CA ASN A 240 18.57 8.91 -0.19
C ASN A 240 19.39 8.25 -1.31
N SER A 241 20.63 8.72 -1.54
CA SER A 241 21.52 8.13 -2.56
C SER A 241 21.85 6.65 -2.25
N VAL A 242 21.95 6.28 -0.97
CA VAL A 242 22.23 4.89 -0.61
C VAL A 242 21.02 3.99 -0.86
N ILE A 243 19.81 4.49 -0.61
CA ILE A 243 18.56 3.77 -0.88
C ILE A 243 18.33 3.65 -2.39
N GLU A 244 18.50 4.75 -3.12
CA GLU A 244 18.44 4.78 -4.59
C GLU A 244 19.38 3.73 -5.20
N ALA A 245 20.63 3.68 -4.75
CA ALA A 245 21.58 2.68 -5.23
C ALA A 245 21.13 1.23 -4.93
N ARG A 246 20.31 0.98 -3.89
CA ARG A 246 19.72 -0.34 -3.63
C ARG A 246 18.56 -0.63 -4.56
N ILE A 247 17.70 0.36 -4.82
CA ILE A 247 16.57 0.27 -5.75
C ILE A 247 17.11 -0.07 -7.16
N LEU A 248 18.07 0.70 -7.66
CA LEU A 248 18.67 0.50 -8.98
C LEU A 248 19.38 -0.86 -9.15
N ARG A 249 19.78 -1.49 -8.04
CA ARG A 249 20.40 -2.84 -8.03
C ARG A 249 19.40 -3.97 -7.75
N GLY A 250 18.12 -3.67 -7.54
CA GLY A 250 17.08 -4.65 -7.21
C GLY A 250 17.29 -5.32 -5.85
N LYS A 251 17.97 -4.64 -4.91
CA LYS A 251 18.34 -5.17 -3.60
C LYS A 251 17.36 -4.80 -2.48
N VAL A 252 16.19 -4.28 -2.84
CA VAL A 252 15.16 -3.87 -1.88
C VAL A 252 14.36 -5.08 -1.38
N LEU A 253 13.94 -5.96 -2.29
CA LEU A 253 13.09 -7.09 -1.95
C LEU A 253 13.91 -8.34 -1.59
N LYS A 254 13.62 -8.92 -0.42
CA LYS A 254 14.21 -10.19 0.03
C LYS A 254 13.16 -11.30 -0.05
N LEU A 255 12.91 -11.83 -1.25
CA LEU A 255 11.83 -12.81 -1.48
C LEU A 255 12.00 -14.12 -0.70
N ASP A 256 13.24 -14.50 -0.38
CA ASP A 256 13.54 -15.70 0.40
C ASP A 256 13.27 -15.51 1.90
N SER A 257 13.00 -14.28 2.35
CA SER A 257 12.57 -13.99 3.73
C SER A 257 11.05 -14.01 3.92
N LEU A 258 10.28 -14.22 2.85
CA LEU A 258 8.83 -14.36 2.94
C LEU A 258 8.44 -15.62 3.71
N GLN A 259 7.21 -15.63 4.23
CA GLN A 259 6.71 -16.72 5.06
C GLN A 259 6.69 -18.07 4.31
N ASP A 260 6.91 -19.17 5.04
CA ASP A 260 7.06 -20.52 4.47
C ASP A 260 5.82 -20.99 3.68
N TYR A 261 4.63 -20.46 4.01
CA TYR A 261 3.37 -20.76 3.33
C TYR A 261 3.16 -19.92 2.05
N VAL A 262 4.11 -19.06 1.68
CA VAL A 262 4.05 -18.25 0.46
C VAL A 262 4.60 -19.04 -0.72
N PRO A 263 3.75 -19.44 -1.70
CA PRO A 263 4.19 -20.27 -2.81
C PRO A 263 5.08 -19.50 -3.79
N ASP A 264 5.97 -20.24 -4.47
CA ASP A 264 6.89 -19.67 -5.46
C ASP A 264 6.20 -18.94 -6.61
N MET A 265 4.95 -19.32 -6.93
CA MET A 265 4.19 -18.61 -7.96
C MET A 265 3.92 -17.15 -7.58
N LEU A 266 3.64 -16.86 -6.30
CA LEU A 266 3.48 -15.49 -5.81
C LEU A 266 4.81 -14.75 -5.81
N LYS A 267 5.90 -15.42 -5.40
CA LYS A 267 7.26 -14.86 -5.49
C LYS A 267 7.63 -14.48 -6.93
N ARG A 268 7.23 -15.28 -7.92
CA ARG A 268 7.40 -14.97 -9.36
C ARG A 268 6.57 -13.77 -9.80
N VAL A 269 5.33 -13.65 -9.31
CA VAL A 269 4.48 -12.48 -9.59
C VAL A 269 5.11 -11.20 -9.05
N ILE A 270 5.58 -11.20 -7.79
CA ILE A 270 6.30 -10.06 -7.20
C ILE A 270 7.55 -9.73 -8.03
N ARG A 271 8.38 -10.74 -8.36
CA ARG A 271 9.59 -10.52 -9.15
C ARG A 271 9.31 -9.87 -10.51
N LYS A 272 8.22 -10.26 -11.17
CA LYS A 272 7.83 -9.67 -12.45
C LYS A 272 7.29 -8.24 -12.27
N ALA A 273 6.41 -8.02 -11.29
CA ALA A 273 5.86 -6.68 -11.02
C ALA A 273 6.97 -5.69 -10.64
N CYS A 274 7.97 -6.14 -9.86
CA CYS A 274 9.06 -5.31 -9.36
C CYS A 274 10.34 -5.44 -10.20
N HIS A 275 10.24 -5.82 -11.48
CA HIS A 275 11.41 -5.96 -12.34
C HIS A 275 12.11 -4.61 -12.57
N LEU A 276 13.44 -4.62 -12.66
CA LEU A 276 14.24 -3.39 -12.82
C LEU A 276 13.95 -2.68 -14.13
N ASP A 277 14.01 -3.45 -15.22
CA ASP A 277 13.50 -3.01 -16.51
C ASP A 277 11.96 -2.99 -16.49
N ARG A 278 11.41 -1.81 -16.73
CA ARG A 278 9.98 -1.53 -16.80
C ARG A 278 9.28 -2.39 -17.84
N ASP A 279 9.88 -2.62 -19.00
CA ASP A 279 9.24 -3.32 -20.12
C ASP A 279 9.13 -4.83 -19.89
N SER A 280 9.90 -5.33 -18.93
CA SER A 280 9.81 -6.70 -18.43
C SER A 280 8.72 -6.89 -17.36
N ARG A 281 8.04 -5.81 -16.91
CA ARG A 281 6.90 -5.89 -15.97
C ARG A 281 5.61 -6.31 -16.70
N TYR A 282 4.48 -6.22 -16.01
CA TYR A 282 3.18 -6.37 -16.67
C TYR A 282 2.90 -5.12 -17.52
N PRO A 283 2.42 -5.27 -18.78
CA PRO A 283 2.15 -4.12 -19.64
C PRO A 283 1.08 -3.19 -19.06
N THR A 284 0.04 -3.77 -18.46
CA THR A 284 -1.08 -3.02 -17.86
C THR A 284 -1.42 -3.54 -16.46
N ALA A 285 -2.11 -2.70 -15.67
CA ALA A 285 -2.68 -3.12 -14.40
C ALA A 285 -3.65 -4.30 -14.60
N ALA A 286 -4.44 -4.30 -15.67
CA ALA A 286 -5.35 -5.40 -16.00
C ALA A 286 -4.61 -6.74 -16.21
N ASP A 287 -3.46 -6.75 -16.90
CA ASP A 287 -2.65 -7.96 -17.08
C ASP A 287 -2.09 -8.49 -15.75
N PHE A 288 -1.70 -7.58 -14.86
CA PHE A 288 -1.26 -7.92 -13.51
C PHE A 288 -2.39 -8.56 -12.71
N LEU A 289 -3.58 -7.96 -12.70
CA LEU A 289 -4.75 -8.50 -12.01
C LEU A 289 -5.22 -9.83 -12.59
N ALA A 290 -5.21 -9.97 -13.92
CA ALA A 290 -5.56 -11.22 -14.59
C ALA A 290 -4.61 -12.35 -14.14
N THR A 291 -3.32 -12.06 -14.01
CA THR A 291 -2.34 -13.02 -13.50
C THR A 291 -2.64 -13.41 -12.05
N LEU A 292 -2.90 -12.45 -11.18
CA LEU A 292 -3.29 -12.69 -9.77
C LEU A 292 -4.55 -13.54 -9.66
N ASN A 293 -5.60 -13.20 -10.42
CA ASN A 293 -6.86 -13.93 -10.43
C ASN A 293 -6.69 -15.38 -10.92
N ASN A 294 -5.85 -15.59 -11.94
CA ASN A 294 -5.56 -16.93 -12.46
C ASN A 294 -4.83 -17.81 -11.44
N ILE A 295 -3.90 -17.24 -10.66
CA ILE A 295 -3.20 -18.02 -9.62
C ILE A 295 -4.00 -18.17 -8.34
N ARG A 296 -4.97 -17.28 -8.05
CA ARG A 296 -5.79 -17.31 -6.82
C ARG A 296 -6.35 -18.69 -6.50
N ARG A 297 -6.82 -19.43 -7.51
CA ARG A 297 -7.41 -20.78 -7.34
C ARG A 297 -6.39 -21.90 -7.08
N ARG A 298 -5.11 -21.61 -7.27
CA ARG A 298 -3.98 -22.55 -7.15
C ARG A 298 -3.18 -22.34 -5.87
N VAL A 299 -3.59 -21.37 -5.06
CA VAL A 299 -2.93 -20.98 -3.81
C VAL A 299 -3.77 -21.48 -2.65
N PHE A 300 -3.10 -22.02 -1.64
CA PHE A 300 -3.73 -22.48 -0.40
C PHE A 300 -4.08 -21.30 0.52
N ASP A 301 -5.26 -21.33 1.14
CA ASP A 301 -5.75 -20.30 2.07
C ASP A 301 -5.18 -20.52 3.49
N TRP A 302 -3.86 -20.40 3.58
CA TRP A 302 -3.13 -20.34 4.85
C TRP A 302 -3.39 -19.00 5.53
N ARG A 303 -3.66 -19.01 6.83
CA ARG A 303 -3.93 -17.84 7.67
C ARG A 303 -3.26 -17.99 9.03
N VAL A 304 -3.03 -16.88 9.72
CA VAL A 304 -2.53 -16.90 11.10
C VAL A 304 -3.69 -16.53 12.02
N ASP A 305 -4.29 -17.53 12.64
CA ASP A 305 -5.41 -17.38 13.59
C ASP A 305 -4.84 -17.51 15.01
N ASP A 306 -4.90 -16.45 15.83
CA ASP A 306 -4.36 -16.41 17.20
C ASP A 306 -2.91 -16.90 17.33
N GLY A 307 -2.06 -16.52 16.36
CA GLY A 307 -0.65 -16.92 16.30
C GLY A 307 -0.41 -18.34 15.77
N VAL A 308 -1.46 -19.08 15.41
CA VAL A 308 -1.39 -20.44 14.87
C VAL A 308 -1.67 -20.45 13.37
N LEU A 309 -0.74 -21.03 12.60
CA LEU A 309 -0.87 -21.16 11.15
C LEU A 309 -1.94 -22.21 10.82
N THR A 310 -3.00 -21.77 10.16
CA THR A 310 -4.21 -22.55 9.87
C THR A 310 -4.52 -22.51 8.39
N LEU A 311 -4.73 -23.66 7.77
CA LEU A 311 -5.23 -23.79 6.40
C LEU A 311 -6.73 -24.02 6.42
N ARG A 312 -7.46 -23.22 5.63
CA ARG A 312 -8.89 -23.42 5.37
C ARG A 312 -9.11 -23.87 3.94
N ASP A 313 -9.48 -25.13 3.74
CA ASP A 313 -9.82 -25.67 2.42
C ASP A 313 -11.25 -26.23 2.40
N ARG A 314 -12.19 -25.47 1.85
CA ARG A 314 -13.61 -25.84 1.74
C ARG A 314 -14.19 -26.32 3.07
N ASN A 315 -14.27 -27.63 3.28
CA ASN A 315 -14.83 -28.29 4.47
C ASN A 315 -13.75 -28.90 5.38
N ARG A 316 -12.48 -28.63 5.12
CA ARG A 316 -11.33 -29.17 5.84
C ARG A 316 -10.53 -28.01 6.43
N THR A 317 -10.15 -28.16 7.68
CA THR A 317 -9.28 -27.20 8.36
C THR A 317 -8.12 -27.94 8.98
N TYR A 318 -6.92 -27.45 8.73
CA TYR A 318 -5.69 -27.95 9.32
C TYR A 318 -4.98 -26.82 10.04
N ARG A 319 -4.27 -27.12 11.13
CA ARG A 319 -3.39 -26.16 11.79
C ARG A 319 -2.03 -26.78 12.09
N ILE A 320 -1.00 -25.93 12.11
CA ILE A 320 0.37 -26.31 12.40
C ILE A 320 0.74 -25.76 13.77
N VAL A 321 1.04 -26.66 14.71
CA VAL A 321 1.30 -26.33 16.11
C VAL A 321 2.74 -26.71 16.46
N PRO A 322 3.56 -25.79 16.99
CA PRO A 322 4.88 -26.14 17.49
C PRO A 322 4.77 -26.96 18.78
N PHE A 323 5.51 -28.07 18.87
CA PHE A 323 5.56 -28.90 20.07
C PHE A 323 6.88 -29.66 20.15
N GLY A 324 7.60 -29.54 21.28
CA GLY A 324 8.82 -30.33 21.52
C GLY A 324 9.96 -30.10 20.52
N GLY A 325 10.01 -28.95 19.86
CA GLY A 325 10.99 -28.66 18.79
C GLY A 325 10.57 -29.15 17.40
N GLU A 326 9.40 -29.76 17.26
CA GLU A 326 8.80 -30.20 16.00
C GLU A 326 7.55 -29.37 15.68
N PHE A 327 7.01 -29.57 14.48
CA PHE A 327 5.75 -29.01 14.01
C PHE A 327 4.75 -30.13 13.78
N HIS A 328 3.69 -30.12 14.58
CA HIS A 328 2.58 -31.05 14.48
C HIS A 328 1.50 -30.50 13.57
N VAL A 329 0.92 -31.36 12.75
CA VAL A 329 -0.28 -31.05 11.99
C VAL A 329 -1.49 -31.59 12.73
N GLU A 330 -2.52 -30.76 12.90
CA GLU A 330 -3.80 -31.15 13.47
C GLU A 330 -4.91 -30.84 12.48
N LYS A 331 -5.87 -31.76 12.35
CA LYS A 331 -7.04 -31.61 11.49
C LYS A 331 -8.27 -31.39 12.35
N GLN A 332 -9.10 -30.42 11.99
CA GLN A 332 -10.39 -30.20 12.63
C GLN A 332 -11.36 -31.35 12.29
N VAL A 333 -11.94 -31.94 13.33
CA VAL A 333 -13.01 -32.94 13.26
C VAL A 333 -14.14 -32.58 14.24
N ALA A 334 -15.27 -33.29 14.21
CA ALA A 334 -16.41 -32.99 15.09
C ALA A 334 -16.06 -33.00 16.59
N ALA A 335 -15.11 -33.85 17.00
CA ALA A 335 -14.64 -33.94 18.38
C ALA A 335 -13.51 -32.95 18.75
N GLY A 336 -13.18 -32.00 17.86
CA GLY A 336 -12.10 -31.02 18.05
C GLY A 336 -10.89 -31.27 17.14
N TRP A 337 -9.70 -30.91 17.60
CA TRP A 337 -8.46 -31.04 16.82
C TRP A 337 -7.86 -32.43 16.98
N ARG A 338 -7.64 -33.13 15.86
CA ARG A 338 -7.01 -34.46 15.82
C ARG A 338 -5.64 -34.40 15.16
N ARG A 339 -4.61 -34.79 15.91
CA ARG A 339 -3.23 -34.88 15.42
C ARG A 339 -3.09 -35.86 14.24
N GLN A 340 -2.36 -35.44 13.22
CA GLN A 340 -1.98 -36.22 12.05
C GLN A 340 -0.51 -36.63 12.20
N HIS A 341 -0.26 -37.77 12.84
CA HIS A 341 1.10 -38.21 13.19
C HIS A 341 2.03 -38.32 11.97
N GLU A 342 1.50 -38.80 10.84
CA GLU A 342 2.23 -38.98 9.57
C GLU A 342 2.74 -37.67 8.94
N LEU A 343 2.24 -36.52 9.40
CA LEU A 343 2.59 -35.19 8.90
C LEU A 343 3.46 -34.38 9.87
N THR A 344 3.86 -34.98 10.99
CA THR A 344 4.78 -34.33 11.93
C THR A 344 6.13 -34.13 11.24
N SER A 345 6.72 -32.93 11.36
CA SER A 345 8.02 -32.64 10.79
C SER A 345 8.89 -31.78 11.70
N GLY A 346 10.21 -31.86 11.53
CA GLY A 346 11.18 -31.00 12.21
C GLY A 346 11.17 -29.55 11.74
N THR A 347 10.55 -29.25 10.58
CA THR A 347 10.42 -27.88 10.07
C THR A 347 8.97 -27.51 9.76
N ARG A 348 8.64 -26.22 9.90
CA ARG A 348 7.30 -25.69 9.58
C ARG A 348 7.00 -25.84 8.08
N ALA A 349 7.98 -25.59 7.22
CA ALA A 349 7.85 -25.70 5.77
C ALA A 349 7.49 -27.12 5.31
N ASP A 350 8.14 -28.13 5.87
CA ASP A 350 7.82 -29.53 5.54
C ASP A 350 6.43 -29.95 6.02
N ALA A 351 5.99 -29.45 7.19
CA ALA A 351 4.63 -29.67 7.68
C ALA A 351 3.59 -29.04 6.75
N ILE A 352 3.82 -27.80 6.28
CA ILE A 352 2.99 -27.13 5.26
C ILE A 352 2.92 -27.98 4.00
N ALA A 353 4.07 -28.35 3.42
CA ALA A 353 4.13 -29.14 2.20
C ALA A 353 3.48 -30.53 2.34
N GLY A 354 3.52 -31.11 3.54
CA GLY A 354 2.80 -32.34 3.86
C GLY A 354 1.28 -32.17 3.78
N VAL A 355 0.74 -31.09 4.36
CA VAL A 355 -0.70 -30.76 4.31
C VAL A 355 -1.13 -30.48 2.88
N GLU A 356 -0.37 -29.66 2.15
CA GLU A 356 -0.69 -29.28 0.78
C GLU A 356 -0.77 -30.49 -0.17
N ARG A 357 0.12 -31.48 -0.01
CA ARG A 357 0.10 -32.73 -0.81
C ARG A 357 -1.11 -33.62 -0.58
N ILE A 358 -1.79 -33.51 0.56
CA ILE A 358 -3.00 -34.31 0.86
C ILE A 358 -4.25 -33.65 0.28
N ILE A 359 -4.19 -32.32 0.08
CA ILE A 359 -5.33 -31.52 -0.34
C ILE A 359 -5.34 -31.27 -1.84
N GLY A 360 -4.17 -30.94 -2.41
CA GLY A 360 -3.96 -30.78 -3.85
C GLY A 360 -3.95 -32.11 -4.56
#